data_AF-A0A094DVU5-F1
#
_entry.id   AF-A0A094DVU5-F1
#
_cell.length_a   1.000
_cell.length_b   1.000
_cell.length_c   1.000
_cell.angle_alpha   90.00
_cell.angle_beta   90.00
_cell.angle_gamma   90.00
#
_symmetry.space_group_name_H-M   'P 1'
#
loop_
_entity.id
_entity.type
_entity.pdbx_description
1 polymer ?
#
loop_
_entity_poly.entity_id
_entity_poly.type
_entity_poly.pdbx_seq_one_letter_code
_entity_poly.pdbx_strand_id
1 'polypeptide(L)' 'MSLPQPPPEATYIFRGHAAQIHSTRFIRGNTRLVTGDADGWIVLWGLASRRPTAVWRAHEAAILGVAEWGPDRLIT' A
#
# COMPACT_ATOMS: atom_id res chain seq x y z
N MET A 1 16.95 33.37 1.21
CA MET A 1 16.69 32.07 0.55
C MET A 1 16.84 31.00 1.62
N SER A 2 15.83 30.16 1.86
CA SER A 2 15.92 29.08 2.85
C SER A 2 16.81 27.96 2.30
N LEU A 3 17.66 27.39 3.16
CA LEU A 3 18.43 26.20 2.81
C LEU A 3 17.49 25.03 2.47
N PRO A 4 17.87 24.13 1.55
CA PRO A 4 17.08 22.94 1.22
C PRO A 4 16.92 22.06 2.45
N GLN A 5 15.71 21.50 2.63
CA GLN A 5 15.46 20.56 3.71
C GLN A 5 16.18 19.23 3.45
N PRO A 6 16.66 18.55 4.51
CA PRO A 6 17.20 17.21 4.36
C PRO A 6 16.10 16.24 3.89
N PRO A 7 16.49 15.12 3.27
CA PRO A 7 15.54 14.09 2.88
C PRO A 7 14.77 13.54 4.10
N PRO A 8 13.51 13.11 3.93
CA PRO A 8 12.73 12.55 5.01
C PRO A 8 13.36 11.25 5.52
N GLU A 9 13.36 11.07 6.84
CA GLU A 9 13.78 9.82 7.48
C GLU A 9 12.64 8.79 7.47
N ALA A 10 12.97 7.52 7.23
CA ALA A 10 11.99 6.44 7.26
C ALA A 10 11.49 6.20 8.70
N THR A 11 10.19 6.41 8.94
CA THR A 11 9.61 6.32 10.29
C THR A 11 9.04 4.94 10.64
N TYR A 12 8.76 4.10 9.64
CA TYR A 12 8.20 2.76 9.85
C TYR A 12 8.41 1.85 8.64
N ILE A 13 8.41 0.54 8.87
CA ILE A 13 8.48 -0.49 7.82
C ILE A 13 7.29 -1.43 7.99
N PHE A 14 6.41 -1.46 6.98
CA PHE A 14 5.32 -2.42 6.90
C PHE A 14 5.83 -3.78 6.42
N ARG A 15 5.71 -4.81 7.27
CA ARG A 15 6.10 -6.19 6.96
C ARG A 15 4.86 -7.05 6.83
N GLY A 16 4.66 -7.68 5.68
CA GLY A 16 3.50 -8.55 5.46
C GLY A 16 3.48 -9.31 4.14
N HIS A 17 4.16 -8.82 3.10
CA HIS A 17 4.31 -9.57 1.85
C HIS A 17 5.44 -10.59 1.93
N ALA A 18 5.21 -11.78 1.37
CA ALA A 18 6.20 -12.83 1.21
C ALA A 18 6.94 -12.73 -0.15
N ALA A 19 6.39 -11.95 -1.08
CA ALA A 19 6.93 -11.74 -2.42
C ALA A 19 7.20 -10.25 -2.70
N GLN A 20 7.77 -9.97 -3.88
CA GLN A 20 8.13 -8.63 -4.33
C GLN A 20 6.88 -7.76 -4.47
N ILE A 21 6.91 -6.56 -3.90
CA ILE A 21 5.80 -5.59 -4.02
C ILE A 21 5.93 -4.87 -5.35
N HIS A 22 4.90 -4.96 -6.19
CA HIS A 22 4.86 -4.33 -7.52
C HIS A 22 3.93 -3.13 -7.58
N SER A 23 3.00 -3.00 -6.63
CA SER A 23 2.03 -1.90 -6.61
C SER A 23 1.83 -1.34 -5.21
N THR A 24 1.68 -0.02 -5.12
CA THR A 24 1.32 0.68 -3.87
C THR A 24 0.36 1.84 -4.18
N ARG A 25 -0.61 2.10 -3.30
CA ARG A 25 -1.56 3.22 -3.45
C ARG A 25 -2.06 3.72 -2.10
N PHE A 26 -1.88 5.02 -1.84
CA PHE A 26 -2.60 5.70 -0.76
C PHE A 26 -4.05 5.92 -1.16
N ILE A 27 -4.97 5.63 -0.23
CA ILE A 27 -6.41 5.69 -0.43
C ILE A 27 -7.07 6.39 0.76
N ARG A 28 -8.33 6.83 0.60
CA ARG A 28 -9.19 7.40 1.63
C ARG A 28 -8.53 8.55 2.38
N GLY A 29 -8.10 9.56 1.63
CA GLY A 29 -7.46 10.76 2.19
C GLY A 29 -6.17 10.44 2.94
N ASN A 30 -5.35 9.52 2.41
CA ASN A 30 -4.06 9.10 2.97
C ASN A 30 -4.17 8.52 4.39
N THR A 31 -5.29 7.88 4.72
CA THR A 31 -5.45 7.16 5.99
C THR A 31 -5.20 5.65 5.85
N ARG A 32 -5.09 5.18 4.61
CA ARG A 32 -4.84 3.79 4.25
C ARG A 32 -3.80 3.70 3.14
N LEU A 33 -3.08 2.59 3.13
CA LEU A 33 -2.17 2.20 2.07
C LEU A 33 -2.57 0.81 1.57
N VAL A 34 -2.67 0.63 0.26
CA VAL A 34 -2.80 -0.68 -0.37
C VAL A 34 -1.46 -1.05 -0.97
N THR A 35 -1.02 -2.29 -0.76
CA THR A 35 0.17 -2.85 -1.41
C THR A 35 -0.19 -4.18 -2.06
N GLY A 36 0.37 -4.45 -3.23
CA GLY A 36 0.16 -5.69 -3.99
C GLY A 36 1.48 -6.33 -4.42
N ASP A 37 1.58 -7.65 -4.33
CA ASP A 37 2.80 -8.40 -4.62
C ASP A 37 2.75 -9.30 -5.87
N ALA A 38 3.88 -9.93 -6.16
CA ALA A 38 4.09 -10.79 -7.31
C ALA A 38 3.26 -12.10 -7.29
N ASP A 39 2.75 -12.52 -6.14
CA ASP A 39 1.95 -13.75 -5.98
C ASP A 39 0.44 -13.47 -5.99
N GLY A 40 0.06 -12.21 -6.21
CA GLY A 40 -1.33 -11.76 -6.31
C GLY A 40 -1.98 -11.41 -4.98
N TRP A 41 -1.20 -11.24 -3.93
CA TRP A 41 -1.70 -10.82 -2.62
C TRP A 41 -1.80 -9.31 -2.52
N ILE A 42 -2.88 -8.85 -1.91
CA ILE A 42 -3.08 -7.48 -1.47
C ILE A 42 -3.03 -7.42 0.06
N VAL A 43 -2.36 -6.39 0.58
CA VAL A 43 -2.50 -5.97 1.98
C VAL A 43 -3.03 -4.53 2.03
N LEU A 44 -4.11 -4.32 2.78
CA LEU A 44 -4.64 -3.00 3.11
C LEU A 44 -4.20 -2.60 4.52
N TRP A 45 -3.39 -1.55 4.63
CA TRP A 45 -2.81 -1.06 5.87
C TRP A 45 -3.58 0.13 6.44
N GLY A 46 -3.75 0.16 7.75
CA GLY A 46 -4.09 1.36 8.51
C GLY A 46 -2.82 2.13 8.85
N LEU A 47 -2.68 3.38 8.38
CA LEU A 47 -1.44 4.14 8.57
C LEU A 47 -1.27 4.65 10.01
N ALA A 48 -2.37 5.04 10.67
CA ALA A 48 -2.34 5.44 12.08
C ALA A 48 -2.02 4.26 12.99
N SER A 49 -2.62 3.09 12.75
CA SER A 49 -2.39 1.88 13.55
C SER A 49 -1.11 1.15 13.18
N ARG A 50 -0.55 1.42 11.99
CA ARG A 50 0.59 0.72 11.38
C ARG A 50 0.39 -0.80 11.27
N ARG A 51 -0.86 -1.23 11.10
CA ARG A 51 -1.28 -2.63 11.06
C ARG A 51 -2.05 -2.97 9.79
N PRO A 52 -2.00 -4.23 9.33
CA PRO A 52 -2.89 -4.69 8.27
C PRO A 52 -4.34 -4.65 8.79
N THR A 53 -5.24 -4.16 7.96
CA THR A 53 -6.69 -4.13 8.20
C THR A 53 -7.42 -5.19 7.38
N ALA A 54 -6.82 -5.61 6.25
CA ALA A 54 -7.25 -6.77 5.47
C ALA A 54 -6.06 -7.33 4.67
N VAL A 55 -6.10 -8.63 4.39
CA VAL A 55 -5.14 -9.36 3.55
C VAL A 55 -5.93 -10.36 2.71
N TRP A 56 -5.75 -10.36 1.40
CA TRP A 56 -6.42 -11.32 0.52
C TRP A 56 -5.65 -11.52 -0.78
N ARG A 57 -5.89 -12.65 -1.44
CA ARG A 57 -5.35 -12.93 -2.77
C ARG A 57 -6.35 -12.46 -3.81
N ALA A 58 -6.04 -11.36 -4.49
CA ALA A 58 -6.94 -10.75 -5.48
C ALA A 58 -6.81 -11.42 -6.86
N HIS A 59 -5.62 -11.91 -7.17
CA HIS A 59 -5.26 -12.51 -8.46
C HIS A 59 -4.42 -13.77 -8.25
N GLU A 60 -4.37 -14.65 -9.23
CA GLU A 60 -3.50 -15.84 -9.19
C GLU A 60 -2.03 -15.52 -9.52
N ALA A 61 -1.77 -14.30 -10.01
CA ALA A 61 -0.46 -13.79 -10.39
C ALA A 61 -0.29 -12.32 -9.95
N ALA A 62 0.83 -11.72 -10.31
CA ALA A 62 1.27 -10.41 -9.83
C ALA A 62 0.22 -9.30 -9.90
N ILE A 63 0.11 -8.52 -8.83
CA ILE A 63 -0.63 -7.26 -8.82
C ILE A 63 0.21 -6.19 -9.51
N LEU A 64 -0.18 -5.82 -10.73
CA LEU A 64 0.52 -4.81 -11.52
C LEU A 64 0.05 -3.38 -11.24
N GLY A 65 -1.12 -3.22 -10.63
CA GLY A 65 -1.67 -1.91 -10.31
C GLY A 65 -2.81 -2.00 -9.31
N VAL A 66 -3.08 -0.89 -8.65
CA VAL A 66 -4.27 -0.75 -7.81
C VAL A 66 -4.74 0.69 -7.81
N ALA A 67 -6.05 0.89 -7.88
CA ALA A 67 -6.66 2.21 -7.81
C ALA A 67 -7.96 2.19 -7.00
N GLU A 68 -8.34 3.34 -6.46
CA GLU A 68 -9.69 3.53 -5.92
C GLU A 68 -10.71 3.59 -7.04
N TRP A 69 -11.85 2.95 -6.82
CA TRP A 69 -13.03 3.07 -7.67
C TRP A 69 -14.21 3.55 -6.83
N GLY A 70 -14.47 4.85 -6.90
CA GLY A 70 -15.47 5.49 -6.05
C GLY A 70 -15.03 5.54 -4.57
N PRO A 71 -15.99 5.69 -3.64
CA PRO A 71 -15.66 5.96 -2.23
C PRO A 71 -15.12 4.75 -1.48
N ASP A 72 -15.44 3.53 -1.91
CA ASP A 72 -15.26 2.33 -1.09
C ASP A 72 -14.65 1.12 -1.78
N ARG A 73 -14.41 1.17 -3.09
CA ARG A 73 -13.94 0.02 -3.85
C ARG A 73 -12.53 0.22 -4.35
N LEU A 74 -11.90 -0.91 -4.66
CA LEU A 74 -10.61 -0.98 -5.31
C LEU A 74 -10.77 -1.71 -6.63
N ILE A 75 -9.95 -1.33 -7.61
CA ILE A 75 -9.65 -2.11 -8.80
C ILE A 75 -8.18 -2.53 -8.71
N THR A 76 -7.90 -3.80 -8.99
CA THR A 76 -6.59 -4.45 -8.87
C THR A 76 -6.30 -5.29 -10.09
#